data_AF-A0A9X6RI03-F1
#
_entry.id   AF-A0A9X6RI03-F1
#
_cell.length_a   1.000
_cell.length_b   1.000
_cell.length_c   1.000
_cell.angle_alpha   90.00
_cell.angle_beta   90.00
_cell.angle_gamma   90.00
#
_symmetry.space_group_name_H-M   'P 1'
#
loop_
_entity.id
_entity.type
_entity.pdbx_description
1 polymer ?
#
loop_
_entity_poly.entity_id
_entity_poly.type
_entity_poly.pdbx_seq_one_letter_code
_entity_poly.pdbx_strand_id
1 'polypeptide(L)'
;MSQCYGNAKFNPAFEKLLSEKGVTAKVNEPKLEAGSVTVGGAIDDKNFAGLDGDFPFIDVTFKVENDEFYEANAQLESPIFVYWKQGESEPNKMRVLQDQTFSVMSLNSLVEGHIKPGAFLNEREYLDEKFDYTKLGVKVYATDSYRHKFEGSLDEYGYFKLNGLPVNKCDYNLYVEVPGHLTSRLTTKLGTEKDGKLLSQYYYARPDENLAGDVNGDKVIDIKDAEIIASNYGKKGLTVKDGGLNKDGIVDEKDIRFVEKNFLKKGPDAFKSQTPVEKSKSGTLADILKKLGLTPKK
;
A
#
# COMPACT_ATOMS: atom_id res chain seq x y z
N MET A 1 21.27 9.03 2.90
CA MET A 1 21.70 10.16 3.74
C MET A 1 20.96 11.40 3.25
N SER A 2 20.08 11.97 4.08
CA SER A 2 19.40 13.26 3.91
C SER A 2 18.81 13.57 2.52
N GLN A 3 17.81 12.80 2.07
CA GLN A 3 17.09 13.15 0.83
C GLN A 3 16.04 14.27 1.03
N CYS A 4 15.59 14.53 2.27
CA CYS A 4 14.59 15.56 2.57
C CYS A 4 15.13 16.97 2.82
N TYR A 5 16.40 17.17 3.18
CA TYR A 5 16.92 18.51 3.50
C TYR A 5 17.06 19.36 2.23
N GLY A 6 16.42 20.53 2.22
CA GLY A 6 16.51 21.48 1.11
C GLY A 6 17.64 22.48 1.31
N ASN A 7 17.48 23.38 2.28
CA ASN A 7 18.48 24.41 2.59
C ASN A 7 18.24 25.02 3.98
N ALA A 8 19.20 25.84 4.41
CA ALA A 8 19.11 26.74 5.55
C ALA A 8 19.63 28.10 5.10
N LYS A 9 18.89 29.15 5.40
CA LYS A 9 19.26 30.53 5.09
C LYS A 9 18.89 31.42 6.27
N PHE A 10 19.56 32.56 6.41
CA PHE A 10 19.10 33.54 7.38
C PHE A 10 17.68 33.99 7.04
N ASN A 11 16.87 34.20 8.09
CA ASN A 11 15.57 34.78 7.90
C ASN A 11 15.73 36.25 7.41
N PRO A 12 14.90 36.75 6.48
CA PRO A 12 15.02 38.12 5.97
C PRO A 12 14.98 39.22 7.04
N ALA A 13 14.26 39.02 8.15
CA ALA A 13 14.26 39.99 9.25
C ALA A 13 15.60 40.02 10.00
N PHE A 14 16.28 38.88 10.11
CA PHE A 14 17.64 38.82 10.66
C PHE A 14 18.65 39.49 9.74
N GLU A 15 18.57 39.24 8.43
CA GLU A 15 19.43 39.90 7.45
C GLU A 15 19.28 41.42 7.46
N LYS A 16 18.04 41.91 7.61
CA LYS A 16 17.76 43.33 7.78
C LYS A 16 18.40 43.89 9.06
N LEU A 17 18.26 43.17 10.19
CA LEU A 17 18.87 43.56 11.46
C LEU A 17 20.41 43.65 11.36
N LEU A 18 21.05 42.68 10.71
CA LEU A 18 22.50 42.70 10.48
C LEU A 18 22.92 43.93 9.65
N SER A 19 22.16 44.23 8.59
CA SER A 19 22.41 45.40 7.72
C SER A 19 22.29 46.73 8.49
N GLU A 20 21.25 46.88 9.31
CA GLU A 20 21.06 48.07 10.17
C GLU A 20 22.18 48.24 11.20
N LYS A 21 22.79 47.15 11.64
CA LYS A 21 23.93 47.13 12.57
C LYS A 21 25.29 47.19 11.86
N GLY A 22 25.31 47.19 10.52
CA GLY A 22 26.54 47.24 9.73
C GLY A 22 27.44 46.01 9.91
N VAL A 23 26.86 44.86 10.25
CA VAL A 23 27.60 43.60 10.47
C VAL A 23 27.22 42.56 9.43
N THR A 24 28.12 41.60 9.22
CA THR A 24 27.89 40.46 8.32
C THR A 24 27.85 39.17 9.11
N ALA A 25 27.16 38.16 8.58
CA ALA A 25 27.09 36.83 9.17
C ALA A 25 27.13 35.76 8.09
N LYS A 26 27.43 34.53 8.48
CA LYS A 26 27.41 33.36 7.60
C LYS A 26 26.59 32.24 8.23
N VAL A 27 25.75 31.61 7.43
CA VAL A 27 25.13 30.33 7.80
C VAL A 27 26.23 29.28 7.77
N ASN A 28 26.33 28.49 8.83
CA ASN A 28 27.29 27.40 8.90
C ASN A 28 26.90 26.30 7.93
N GLU A 29 27.88 25.55 7.42
CA GLU A 29 27.60 24.35 6.64
C GLU A 29 26.73 23.39 7.47
N PRO A 30 25.54 22.99 6.97
CA PRO A 30 24.66 22.09 7.70
C PRO A 30 25.32 20.71 7.89
N LYS A 31 25.21 20.16 9.09
CA LYS A 31 25.64 18.79 9.37
C LYS A 31 24.46 17.84 9.29
N LEU A 32 24.53 16.87 8.37
CA LEU A 32 23.46 15.91 8.09
C LEU A 32 23.78 14.56 8.74
N GLU A 33 22.86 14.04 9.54
CA GLU A 33 22.95 12.73 10.18
C GLU A 33 21.66 11.94 9.91
N ALA A 34 21.65 10.64 10.25
CA ALA A 34 20.45 9.83 10.07
C ALA A 34 19.33 10.34 11.01
N GLY A 35 18.27 10.91 10.42
CA GLY A 35 17.11 11.42 11.17
C GLY A 35 17.28 12.80 11.78
N SER A 36 18.40 13.51 11.54
CA SER A 36 18.61 14.86 12.10
C SER A 36 19.45 15.75 11.19
N VAL A 37 19.27 17.06 11.35
CA VAL A 37 20.11 18.10 10.73
C VAL A 37 20.51 19.12 11.78
N THR A 38 21.78 19.48 11.81
CA THR A 38 22.28 20.61 12.61
C THR A 38 22.46 21.81 11.71
N VAL A 39 21.76 22.90 12.04
CA VAL A 39 21.87 24.21 11.37
C VAL A 39 22.32 25.26 12.37
N GLY A 40 23.01 26.28 11.88
CA GLY A 40 23.45 27.40 12.70
C GLY A 40 24.05 28.50 11.84
N GLY A 41 24.48 29.58 12.48
CA GLY A 41 25.18 30.67 11.81
C GLY A 41 26.01 31.46 12.81
N ALA A 42 26.94 32.24 12.29
CA ALA A 42 27.85 33.05 13.09
C ALA A 42 28.01 34.45 12.46
N ILE A 43 28.07 35.46 13.32
CA ILE A 43 28.42 36.83 12.92
C ILE A 43 29.92 36.86 12.60
N ASP A 44 30.27 37.39 11.43
CA ASP A 44 31.64 37.49 10.92
C ASP A 44 32.30 38.80 11.40
N ASP A 45 32.17 39.08 12.71
CA ASP A 45 32.81 40.19 13.41
C ASP A 45 33.09 39.81 14.88
N LYS A 46 34.37 39.60 15.19
CA LYS A 46 34.81 39.21 16.54
C LYS A 46 34.68 40.32 17.57
N ASN A 47 34.56 41.58 17.13
CA ASN A 47 34.44 42.75 18.01
C ASN A 47 32.98 43.14 18.25
N PHE A 48 32.04 42.52 17.55
CA PHE A 48 30.63 42.77 17.74
C PHE A 48 30.12 42.17 19.06
N ALA A 49 29.56 43.02 19.92
CA ALA A 49 29.12 42.64 21.26
C ALA A 49 27.92 41.66 21.27
N GLY A 50 27.23 41.52 20.14
CA GLY A 50 26.09 40.62 19.97
C GLY A 50 24.79 41.36 19.62
N LEU A 51 23.72 40.59 19.49
CA LEU A 51 22.36 41.07 19.24
C LEU A 51 21.53 40.85 20.50
N ASP A 52 20.58 41.75 20.72
CA ASP A 52 19.62 41.66 21.81
C ASP A 52 18.18 41.73 21.26
N GLY A 53 17.25 41.09 21.97
CA GLY A 53 15.84 40.97 21.60
C GLY A 53 15.48 39.71 20.82
N ASP A 54 14.20 39.61 20.46
CA ASP A 54 13.62 38.48 19.76
C ASP A 54 13.58 38.72 18.25
N PHE A 55 14.10 37.77 17.48
CA PHE A 55 14.07 37.81 16.02
C PHE A 55 14.08 36.39 15.44
N PRO A 56 13.43 36.18 14.28
CA PRO A 56 13.57 34.91 13.58
C PRO A 56 15.01 34.80 13.05
N PHE A 57 15.68 33.68 13.29
CA PHE A 57 17.11 33.54 13.02
C PHE A 57 17.41 32.88 11.67
N ILE A 58 17.04 31.60 11.51
CA ILE A 58 17.32 30.79 10.32
C ILE A 58 16.02 30.15 9.84
N ASP A 59 15.75 30.27 8.55
CA ASP A 59 14.72 29.49 7.86
C ASP A 59 15.33 28.17 7.40
N VAL A 60 14.69 27.05 7.76
CA VAL A 60 15.10 25.71 7.33
C VAL A 60 14.03 25.14 6.40
N THR A 61 14.44 24.74 5.19
CA THR A 61 13.55 24.16 4.19
C THR A 61 13.74 22.65 4.14
N PHE A 62 12.64 21.91 4.25
CA PHE A 62 12.59 20.47 4.00
C PHE A 62 11.67 20.18 2.80
N LYS A 63 12.01 19.16 2.04
CA LYS A 63 11.19 18.56 1.00
C LYS A 63 10.41 17.39 1.59
N VAL A 64 9.10 17.39 1.40
CA VAL A 64 8.24 16.24 1.69
C VAL A 64 8.47 15.18 0.61
N GLU A 65 8.94 14.00 1.00
CA GLU A 65 9.25 12.90 0.06
C GLU A 65 8.01 12.12 -0.37
N ASN A 66 7.10 11.87 0.57
CA ASN A 66 5.79 11.31 0.33
C ASN A 66 4.80 11.92 1.33
N ASP A 67 3.52 11.84 1.00
CA ASP A 67 2.42 12.34 1.81
C ASP A 67 1.59 11.19 2.39
N GLU A 68 2.14 9.98 2.50
CA GLU A 68 1.50 8.80 3.12
C GLU A 68 1.54 8.92 4.66
N PHE A 69 1.09 10.07 5.17
CA PHE A 69 1.06 10.43 6.58
C PHE A 69 -0.39 10.64 7.01
N TYR A 70 -1.03 9.57 7.46
CA TYR A 70 -2.46 9.56 7.79
C TYR A 70 -2.75 9.83 9.27
N GLU A 71 -1.70 10.07 10.07
CA GLU A 71 -1.79 10.37 11.50
C GLU A 71 -1.86 11.89 11.80
N ALA A 72 -2.19 12.23 13.04
CA ALA A 72 -2.29 13.61 13.49
C ALA A 72 -0.91 14.29 13.65
N ASN A 73 -0.88 15.61 13.46
CA ASN A 73 0.20 16.56 13.79
C ASN A 73 1.63 16.00 13.81
N ALA A 74 2.36 16.22 12.72
CA ALA A 74 3.81 16.05 12.68
C ALA A 74 4.51 17.19 13.43
N GLN A 75 5.70 16.89 13.95
CA GLN A 75 6.56 17.84 14.64
C GLN A 75 8.03 17.60 14.28
N LEU A 76 8.84 18.67 14.28
CA LEU A 76 10.29 18.59 14.21
C LEU A 76 10.85 18.87 15.61
N GLU A 77 11.50 17.90 16.23
CA GLU A 77 12.02 18.08 17.59
C GLU A 77 13.34 18.85 17.59
N SER A 78 13.39 19.91 18.40
CA SER A 78 14.63 20.63 18.70
C SER A 78 14.64 20.98 20.19
N PRO A 79 15.19 20.13 21.06
CA PRO A 79 15.04 20.33 22.51
C PRO A 79 15.95 21.43 23.06
N ILE A 80 17.07 21.74 22.40
CA ILE A 80 18.12 22.62 22.90
C ILE A 80 18.67 23.48 21.75
N PHE A 81 18.75 24.79 21.98
CA PHE A 81 19.51 25.70 21.15
C PHE A 81 20.84 26.06 21.84
N VAL A 82 21.93 26.03 21.08
CA VAL A 82 23.30 26.20 21.56
C VAL A 82 23.89 27.45 20.94
N TYR A 83 24.49 28.32 21.75
CA TYR A 83 25.10 29.57 21.28
C TYR A 83 26.34 29.94 22.09
N TRP A 84 27.23 30.73 21.49
CA TRP A 84 28.45 31.25 22.11
C TRP A 84 28.34 32.77 22.21
N LYS A 85 28.70 33.34 23.36
CA LYS A 85 28.85 34.79 23.49
C LYS A 85 30.28 35.20 23.13
N GLN A 86 30.46 36.49 22.88
CA GLN A 86 31.77 37.06 22.61
C GLN A 86 32.74 36.73 23.76
N GLY A 87 33.88 36.13 23.41
CA GLY A 87 34.95 35.80 24.37
C GLY A 87 34.75 34.54 25.20
N GLU A 88 33.62 33.83 25.06
CA GLU A 88 33.39 32.57 25.76
C GLU A 88 33.89 31.36 24.96
N SER A 89 34.60 30.45 25.63
CA SER A 89 35.04 29.17 25.03
C SER A 89 34.00 28.07 25.16
N GLU A 90 33.14 28.15 26.16
CA GLU A 90 32.09 27.16 26.43
C GLU A 90 30.74 27.63 25.88
N PRO A 91 29.94 26.72 25.30
CA PRO A 91 28.62 27.05 24.80
C PRO A 91 27.61 27.30 25.93
N ASN A 92 26.73 28.26 25.71
CA ASN A 92 25.49 28.39 26.45
C ASN A 92 24.42 27.49 25.80
N LYS A 93 23.49 27.02 26.64
CA LYS A 93 22.36 26.20 26.22
C LYS A 93 21.08 26.88 26.66
N MET A 94 20.11 26.96 25.76
CA MET A 94 18.76 27.39 26.09
C MET A 94 17.77 26.30 25.66
N ARG A 95 16.71 26.15 26.45
CA ARG A 95 15.58 25.30 26.08
C ARG A 95 14.81 25.98 24.95
N VAL A 96 14.53 25.24 23.90
CA VAL A 96 13.62 25.71 22.85
C VAL A 96 12.19 25.48 23.33
N LEU A 97 11.36 26.52 23.27
CA LEU A 97 9.92 26.38 23.44
C LEU A 97 9.33 26.05 22.09
N GLN A 98 8.84 24.81 21.96
CA GLN A 98 8.22 24.33 20.74
C GLN A 98 6.72 24.64 20.79
N ASP A 99 6.25 25.51 19.91
CA ASP A 99 4.87 26.02 19.91
C ASP A 99 4.07 25.63 18.66
N GLN A 100 4.71 25.01 17.66
CA GLN A 100 4.08 24.67 16.39
C GLN A 100 4.19 23.19 16.04
N THR A 101 3.04 22.60 15.76
CA THR A 101 2.90 21.34 15.01
C THR A 101 2.40 21.67 13.61
N PHE A 102 2.61 20.76 12.67
CA PHE A 102 2.08 20.88 11.31
C PHE A 102 1.35 19.60 10.91
N SER A 103 0.32 19.73 10.09
CA SER A 103 -0.34 18.56 9.46
C SER A 103 0.24 18.36 8.07
N VAL A 104 0.58 17.12 7.73
CA VAL A 104 0.81 16.74 6.33
C VAL A 104 -0.55 16.41 5.73
N MET A 105 -0.91 17.09 4.64
CA MET A 105 -2.15 16.78 3.93
C MET A 105 -1.90 15.65 2.95
N SER A 106 -2.35 14.44 3.28
CA SER A 106 -2.31 13.30 2.36
C SER A 106 -3.26 13.53 1.18
N LEU A 107 -2.70 13.61 -0.01
CA LEU A 107 -3.38 13.63 -1.30
C LEU A 107 -3.28 12.30 -2.04
N ASN A 108 -2.55 11.34 -1.48
CA ASN A 108 -2.53 9.96 -1.93
C ASN A 108 -2.97 9.00 -0.81
N SER A 109 -3.84 8.05 -1.13
CA SER A 109 -4.31 7.00 -0.22
C SER A 109 -3.39 5.78 -0.25
N LEU A 110 -3.30 5.14 0.91
CA LEU A 110 -2.64 3.86 1.13
C LEU A 110 -3.73 2.83 1.40
N VAL A 111 -3.79 1.80 0.57
CA VAL A 111 -4.73 0.69 0.73
C VAL A 111 -3.95 -0.57 1.04
N GLU A 112 -4.28 -1.21 2.15
CA GLU A 112 -3.67 -2.46 2.58
C GLU A 112 -4.73 -3.53 2.84
N GLY A 113 -4.36 -4.80 2.79
CA GLY A 113 -5.28 -5.89 3.11
C GLY A 113 -4.64 -7.25 2.89
N HIS A 114 -5.44 -8.30 3.04
CA HIS A 114 -5.02 -9.67 2.74
C HIS A 114 -5.86 -10.21 1.58
N ILE A 115 -5.23 -11.03 0.74
CA ILE A 115 -5.94 -11.80 -0.27
C ILE A 115 -6.76 -12.93 0.39
N LYS A 116 -7.83 -13.37 -0.28
CA LYS A 116 -8.67 -14.50 0.18
C LYS A 116 -8.86 -15.56 -0.91
N PRO A 117 -7.79 -16.22 -1.40
CA PRO A 117 -7.87 -17.32 -2.36
C PRO A 117 -8.52 -18.57 -1.75
N GLY A 118 -9.75 -18.89 -2.14
CA GLY A 118 -10.56 -19.93 -1.51
C GLY A 118 -9.91 -21.32 -1.42
N ALA A 119 -9.03 -21.68 -2.35
CA ALA A 119 -8.32 -22.97 -2.30
C ALA A 119 -7.20 -23.05 -1.25
N PHE A 120 -6.84 -21.92 -0.63
CA PHE A 120 -5.75 -21.79 0.33
C PHE A 120 -6.20 -21.25 1.69
N LEU A 121 -7.51 -21.16 1.91
CA LEU A 121 -8.10 -20.78 3.20
C LEU A 121 -8.34 -22.02 4.05
N ASN A 122 -7.98 -21.95 5.33
CA ASN A 122 -8.38 -22.96 6.30
C ASN A 122 -9.85 -22.79 6.74
N GLU A 123 -10.35 -23.68 7.60
CA GLU A 123 -11.73 -23.65 8.09
C GLU A 123 -12.13 -22.36 8.83
N ARG A 124 -11.15 -21.57 9.28
CA ARG A 124 -11.33 -20.27 9.94
C ARG A 124 -11.09 -19.09 8.99
N GLU A 125 -11.01 -19.34 7.70
CA GLU A 125 -10.74 -18.35 6.65
C GLU A 125 -9.38 -17.63 6.74
N TYR A 126 -8.39 -18.27 7.37
CA TYR A 126 -7.01 -17.76 7.40
C TYR A 126 -6.13 -18.46 6.37
N LEU A 127 -5.15 -17.71 5.89
CA LEU A 127 -4.04 -18.20 5.08
C LEU A 127 -3.06 -19.01 5.94
N ASP A 128 -2.35 -19.95 5.32
CA ASP A 128 -1.26 -20.66 5.96
C ASP A 128 0.03 -19.86 5.80
N GLU A 129 0.59 -19.36 6.90
CA GLU A 129 1.82 -18.56 6.93
C GLU A 129 3.05 -19.31 6.39
N LYS A 130 2.98 -20.63 6.23
CA LYS A 130 4.07 -21.44 5.64
C LYS A 130 4.07 -21.41 4.11
N PHE A 131 3.01 -20.94 3.48
CA PHE A 131 2.88 -20.90 2.04
C PHE A 131 3.31 -19.53 1.51
N ASP A 132 4.22 -19.50 0.53
CA ASP A 132 4.64 -18.26 -0.12
C ASP A 132 3.64 -17.88 -1.24
N TYR A 133 2.76 -16.93 -0.93
CA TYR A 133 1.68 -16.49 -1.81
C TYR A 133 2.18 -15.72 -3.05
N THR A 134 3.41 -15.19 -3.05
CA THR A 134 3.98 -14.54 -4.24
C THR A 134 4.15 -15.52 -5.42
N LYS A 135 4.28 -16.82 -5.11
CA LYS A 135 4.40 -17.90 -6.11
C LYS A 135 3.06 -18.26 -6.78
N LEU A 136 1.95 -17.62 -6.41
CA LEU A 136 0.65 -17.89 -7.02
C LEU A 136 0.42 -17.16 -8.33
N GLY A 137 1.21 -16.14 -8.66
CA GLY A 137 0.93 -15.26 -9.80
C GLY A 137 -0.28 -14.36 -9.56
N VAL A 138 -0.53 -14.03 -8.29
CA VAL A 138 -1.59 -13.12 -7.85
C VAL A 138 -1.31 -11.72 -8.38
N LYS A 139 -2.36 -11.01 -8.80
CA LYS A 139 -2.28 -9.59 -9.14
C LYS A 139 -3.23 -8.81 -8.27
N VAL A 140 -2.74 -7.73 -7.68
CA VAL A 140 -3.54 -6.79 -6.91
C VAL A 140 -3.40 -5.43 -7.59
N TYR A 141 -4.53 -4.81 -7.92
CA TYR A 141 -4.52 -3.49 -8.52
C TYR A 141 -5.81 -2.73 -8.25
N ALA A 142 -5.77 -1.41 -8.33
CA ALA A 142 -6.96 -0.57 -8.28
C ALA A 142 -7.17 0.16 -9.61
N THR A 143 -8.42 0.50 -9.91
CA THR A 143 -8.76 1.43 -10.99
C THR A 143 -9.62 2.57 -10.46
N ASP A 144 -9.33 3.79 -10.90
CA ASP A 144 -10.21 4.93 -10.66
C ASP A 144 -11.38 4.99 -11.68
N SER A 145 -12.24 6.01 -11.55
CA SER A 145 -13.33 6.27 -12.48
C SER A 145 -12.88 6.59 -13.91
N TYR A 146 -11.63 7.04 -14.08
CA TYR A 146 -11.01 7.35 -15.37
C TYR A 146 -10.28 6.15 -15.98
N ARG A 147 -10.34 4.98 -15.31
CA ARG A 147 -9.67 3.73 -15.68
C ARG A 147 -8.14 3.80 -15.66
N HIS A 148 -7.56 4.75 -14.92
CA HIS A 148 -6.15 4.65 -14.58
C HIS A 148 -5.95 3.43 -13.69
N LYS A 149 -4.89 2.66 -13.96
CA LYS A 149 -4.56 1.44 -13.23
C LYS A 149 -3.39 1.70 -12.28
N PHE A 150 -3.57 1.30 -11.03
CA PHE A 150 -2.57 1.41 -9.97
C PHE A 150 -2.21 0.00 -9.52
N GLU A 151 -1.00 -0.45 -9.83
CA GLU A 151 -0.53 -1.78 -9.45
C GLU A 151 -0.16 -1.80 -7.97
N GLY A 152 -0.49 -2.90 -7.30
CA GLY A 152 -0.12 -3.16 -5.92
C GLY A 152 1.07 -4.10 -5.80
N SER A 153 1.56 -4.22 -4.58
CA SER A 153 2.53 -5.23 -4.17
C SER A 153 1.84 -6.32 -3.34
N LEU A 154 2.46 -7.50 -3.29
CA LEU A 154 2.04 -8.63 -2.48
C LEU A 154 3.28 -9.24 -1.83
N ASP A 155 3.19 -9.57 -0.54
CA ASP A 155 4.25 -10.28 0.17
C ASP A 155 4.00 -11.80 0.24
N GLU A 156 4.94 -12.52 0.85
CA GLU A 156 4.87 -13.98 0.98
C GLU A 156 3.70 -14.47 1.84
N TYR A 157 3.14 -13.63 2.72
CA TYR A 157 2.03 -13.98 3.62
C TYR A 157 0.66 -13.64 3.03
N GLY A 158 0.62 -13.14 1.79
CA GLY A 158 -0.62 -12.75 1.11
C GLY A 158 -1.14 -11.37 1.54
N TYR A 159 -0.30 -10.57 2.20
CA TYR A 159 -0.59 -9.18 2.50
C TYR A 159 -0.28 -8.32 1.27
N PHE A 160 -1.21 -7.46 0.88
CA PHE A 160 -1.03 -6.55 -0.24
C PHE A 160 -1.01 -5.09 0.19
N LYS A 161 -0.29 -4.28 -0.59
CA LYS A 161 -0.25 -2.83 -0.45
C LYS A 161 -0.44 -2.13 -1.79
N LEU A 162 -1.20 -1.07 -1.78
CA LEU A 162 -1.49 -0.19 -2.90
C LEU A 162 -1.21 1.24 -2.45
N ASN A 163 -0.15 1.82 -3.02
CA ASN A 163 0.40 3.11 -2.64
C ASN A 163 0.13 4.16 -3.72
N GLY A 164 0.16 5.43 -3.34
CA GLY A 164 0.07 6.51 -4.31
C GLY A 164 -1.28 6.63 -5.04
N LEU A 165 -2.40 6.26 -4.40
CA LEU A 165 -3.74 6.35 -5.02
C LEU A 165 -4.26 7.78 -4.89
N PRO A 166 -4.34 8.57 -5.97
CA PRO A 166 -4.65 9.98 -5.85
C PRO A 166 -6.04 10.23 -5.27
N VAL A 167 -6.19 11.31 -4.50
CA VAL A 167 -7.48 11.67 -3.94
C VAL A 167 -8.50 11.93 -5.07
N ASN A 168 -9.68 11.30 -4.97
CA ASN A 168 -10.76 11.51 -5.92
C ASN A 168 -12.12 11.53 -5.21
N LYS A 169 -13.13 12.10 -5.89
CA LYS A 169 -14.51 12.12 -5.40
C LYS A 169 -15.28 10.84 -5.72
N CYS A 170 -14.85 10.12 -6.76
CA CYS A 170 -15.47 8.90 -7.24
C CYS A 170 -14.90 7.66 -6.54
N ASP A 171 -15.58 6.53 -6.66
CA ASP A 171 -15.09 5.30 -6.05
C ASP A 171 -13.93 4.70 -6.84
N TYR A 172 -13.04 4.02 -6.12
CA TYR A 172 -12.07 3.09 -6.67
C TYR A 172 -12.66 1.68 -6.75
N ASN A 173 -12.21 0.92 -7.75
CA ASN A 173 -12.41 -0.52 -7.79
C ASN A 173 -11.07 -1.21 -7.53
N LEU A 174 -10.95 -1.91 -6.41
CA LEU A 174 -9.86 -2.81 -6.08
C LEU A 174 -10.14 -4.18 -6.69
N TYR A 175 -9.13 -4.78 -7.30
CA TYR A 175 -9.16 -6.11 -7.90
C TYR A 175 -8.07 -6.98 -7.29
N VAL A 176 -8.43 -8.22 -6.97
CA VAL A 176 -7.49 -9.29 -6.63
C VAL A 176 -7.74 -10.43 -7.62
N GLU A 177 -6.78 -10.69 -8.50
CA GLU A 177 -6.79 -11.81 -9.43
C GLU A 177 -5.90 -12.93 -8.89
N VAL A 178 -6.43 -14.14 -8.80
CA VAL A 178 -5.68 -15.34 -8.42
C VAL A 178 -5.92 -16.42 -9.48
N PRO A 179 -4.89 -16.97 -10.14
CA PRO A 179 -5.08 -18.04 -11.10
C PRO A 179 -5.90 -19.20 -10.51
N GLY A 180 -6.83 -19.76 -11.28
CA GLY A 180 -7.73 -20.83 -10.81
C GLY A 180 -8.95 -20.34 -10.03
N HIS A 181 -9.08 -19.02 -9.84
CA HIS A 181 -10.14 -18.43 -9.04
C HIS A 181 -10.81 -17.29 -9.80
N LEU A 182 -12.09 -17.04 -9.49
CA LEU A 182 -12.77 -15.83 -9.92
C LEU A 182 -12.15 -14.59 -9.26
N THR A 183 -12.06 -13.51 -10.02
CA THR A 183 -11.57 -12.20 -9.55
C THR A 183 -12.43 -11.68 -8.41
N SER A 184 -11.80 -11.20 -7.34
CA SER A 184 -12.48 -10.46 -6.27
C SER A 184 -12.45 -8.97 -6.61
N ARG A 185 -13.59 -8.27 -6.44
CA ARG A 185 -13.70 -6.83 -6.69
C ARG A 185 -14.34 -6.13 -5.49
N LEU A 186 -13.63 -5.16 -4.92
CA LEU A 186 -14.14 -4.27 -3.88
C LEU A 186 -14.25 -2.84 -4.41
N THR A 187 -15.44 -2.26 -4.36
CA THR A 187 -15.66 -0.84 -4.68
C THR A 187 -15.64 -0.03 -3.38
N THR A 188 -14.81 1.00 -3.30
CA THR A 188 -14.66 1.82 -2.08
C THR A 188 -14.29 3.27 -2.37
N LYS A 189 -14.69 4.17 -1.48
CA LYS A 189 -14.34 5.58 -1.51
C LYS A 189 -13.08 5.82 -0.71
N LEU A 190 -12.05 6.35 -1.36
CA LEU A 190 -10.76 6.65 -0.71
C LEU A 190 -10.56 8.15 -0.40
N GLY A 191 -11.47 9.01 -0.88
CA GLY A 191 -11.46 10.44 -0.56
C GLY A 191 -12.47 10.81 0.53
N THR A 192 -12.01 11.55 1.54
CA THR A 192 -12.80 12.06 2.67
C THR A 192 -12.77 13.59 2.71
N GLU A 193 -13.91 14.24 2.89
CA GLU A 193 -13.96 15.70 3.02
C GLU A 193 -13.74 16.13 4.48
N LYS A 194 -12.82 17.07 4.69
CA LYS A 194 -12.54 17.71 5.98
C LYS A 194 -12.29 19.20 5.76
N ASP A 195 -13.04 20.06 6.45
CA ASP A 195 -12.94 21.52 6.37
C ASP A 195 -13.00 22.07 4.92
N GLY A 196 -13.86 21.47 4.09
CA GLY A 196 -14.02 21.85 2.67
C GLY A 196 -12.90 21.38 1.75
N LYS A 197 -11.92 20.61 2.25
CA LYS A 197 -10.84 19.99 1.46
C LYS A 197 -11.07 18.49 1.33
N LEU A 198 -10.81 17.96 0.14
CA LEU A 198 -10.82 16.53 -0.10
C LEU A 198 -9.45 15.96 0.23
N LEU A 199 -9.39 15.04 1.17
CA LEU A 199 -8.19 14.38 1.66
C LEU A 199 -8.23 12.88 1.36
N SER A 200 -7.05 12.29 1.29
CA SER A 200 -6.88 10.84 1.20
C SER A 200 -6.96 10.18 2.57
N GLN A 201 -6.92 8.85 2.58
CA GLN A 201 -6.91 8.08 3.83
C GLN A 201 -6.09 6.81 3.72
N TYR A 202 -5.65 6.32 4.87
CA TYR A 202 -5.33 4.93 5.05
C TYR A 202 -6.63 4.11 5.04
N TYR A 203 -6.66 3.02 4.26
CA TYR A 203 -7.83 2.15 4.17
C TYR A 203 -7.42 0.68 4.21
N TYR A 204 -7.89 -0.03 5.23
CA TYR A 204 -7.72 -1.48 5.32
C TYR A 204 -8.85 -2.19 4.56
N ALA A 205 -8.54 -2.64 3.36
CA ALA A 205 -9.44 -3.35 2.47
C ALA A 205 -9.73 -4.77 2.94
N ARG A 206 -11.00 -5.15 2.81
CA ARG A 206 -11.51 -6.50 3.07
C ARG A 206 -12.17 -7.02 1.80
N PRO A 207 -11.40 -7.48 0.80
CA PRO A 207 -11.98 -8.04 -0.41
C PRO A 207 -12.73 -9.34 -0.11
N ASP A 208 -13.73 -9.64 -0.94
CA ASP A 208 -14.43 -10.92 -0.89
C ASP A 208 -13.49 -12.08 -1.24
N GLU A 209 -13.87 -13.30 -0.86
CA GLU A 209 -13.16 -14.52 -1.27
C GLU A 209 -13.06 -14.61 -2.80
N ASN A 210 -11.86 -14.86 -3.30
CA ASN A 210 -11.66 -15.33 -4.67
C ASN A 210 -12.17 -16.77 -4.72
N LEU A 211 -13.33 -17.00 -5.36
CA LEU A 211 -13.92 -18.34 -5.45
C LEU A 211 -13.07 -19.23 -6.35
N ALA A 212 -12.54 -20.32 -5.80
CA ALA A 212 -11.77 -21.31 -6.55
C ALA A 212 -12.65 -22.12 -7.50
N GLY A 213 -12.14 -22.47 -8.67
CA GLY A 213 -12.83 -23.34 -9.65
C GLY A 213 -12.76 -22.87 -11.10
N ASP A 214 -12.26 -21.67 -11.37
CA ASP A 214 -12.08 -21.16 -12.75
C ASP A 214 -10.73 -21.64 -13.29
N VAL A 215 -10.69 -22.92 -13.65
CA VAL A 215 -9.46 -23.63 -14.04
C VAL A 215 -8.96 -23.11 -15.39
N ASN A 216 -9.88 -22.86 -16.31
CA ASN A 216 -9.56 -22.44 -17.67
C ASN A 216 -9.34 -20.92 -17.81
N GLY A 217 -9.71 -20.13 -16.79
CA GLY A 217 -9.51 -18.68 -16.75
C GLY A 217 -10.52 -17.89 -17.60
N ASP A 218 -11.67 -18.46 -17.92
CA ASP A 218 -12.74 -17.79 -18.68
C ASP A 218 -13.72 -17.01 -17.79
N LYS A 219 -13.42 -16.85 -16.50
CA LYS A 219 -14.14 -16.01 -15.54
C LYS A 219 -15.54 -16.54 -15.19
N VAL A 220 -15.81 -17.79 -15.51
CA VAL A 220 -16.95 -18.55 -15.00
C VAL A 220 -16.45 -19.88 -14.43
N ILE A 221 -17.20 -20.44 -13.49
CA ILE A 221 -16.93 -21.77 -12.95
C ILE A 221 -18.00 -22.70 -13.49
N ASP A 222 -17.66 -23.57 -14.43
CA ASP A 222 -18.63 -24.33 -15.18
C ASP A 222 -18.16 -25.75 -15.55
N ILE A 223 -18.94 -26.45 -16.39
CA ILE A 223 -18.67 -27.85 -16.73
C ILE A 223 -17.29 -28.05 -17.37
N LYS A 224 -16.74 -27.04 -18.06
CA LYS A 224 -15.43 -27.15 -18.72
C LYS A 224 -14.30 -27.23 -17.71
N ASP A 225 -14.43 -26.54 -16.57
CA ASP A 225 -13.44 -26.62 -15.50
C ASP A 225 -13.39 -28.01 -14.88
N ALA A 226 -14.58 -28.59 -14.65
CA ALA A 226 -14.71 -29.96 -14.17
C ALA A 226 -14.12 -31.00 -15.15
N GLU A 227 -14.29 -30.78 -16.47
CA GLU A 227 -13.73 -31.65 -17.50
C GLU A 227 -12.19 -31.63 -17.52
N ILE A 228 -11.58 -30.46 -17.29
CA ILE A 228 -10.12 -30.33 -17.19
C ILE A 228 -9.60 -31.12 -15.99
N ILE A 229 -10.21 -30.93 -14.81
CA ILE A 229 -9.83 -31.66 -13.60
C ILE A 229 -9.99 -33.17 -13.81
N ALA A 230 -11.13 -33.61 -14.33
CA ALA A 230 -11.41 -35.03 -14.57
C ALA A 230 -10.41 -35.68 -15.55
N SER A 231 -9.99 -34.95 -16.58
CA SER A 231 -9.01 -35.43 -17.58
C SER A 231 -7.58 -35.58 -17.00
N ASN A 232 -7.32 -34.93 -15.86
CA ASN A 232 -6.04 -34.91 -15.18
C ASN A 232 -6.05 -35.58 -13.81
N TYR A 233 -7.18 -36.14 -13.39
CA TYR A 233 -7.36 -36.75 -12.08
C TYR A 233 -6.30 -37.83 -11.80
N GLY A 234 -5.65 -37.74 -10.64
CA GLY A 234 -4.58 -38.62 -10.18
C GLY A 234 -3.17 -38.30 -10.72
N LYS A 235 -3.02 -37.35 -11.65
CA LYS A 235 -1.71 -36.94 -12.17
C LYS A 235 -0.99 -35.99 -11.20
N LYS A 236 0.34 -36.07 -11.17
CA LYS A 236 1.22 -35.26 -10.31
C LYS A 236 2.01 -34.23 -11.11
N GLY A 237 2.50 -33.18 -10.43
CA GLY A 237 3.38 -32.16 -11.03
C GLY A 237 2.66 -31.23 -12.03
N LEU A 238 1.35 -31.15 -11.93
CA LEU A 238 0.49 -30.35 -12.79
C LEU A 238 0.25 -28.95 -12.23
N THR A 239 -0.11 -28.02 -13.11
CA THR A 239 -0.36 -26.62 -12.75
C THR A 239 -1.84 -26.36 -12.47
N VAL A 240 -2.17 -25.14 -12.04
CA VAL A 240 -3.55 -24.69 -11.86
C VAL A 240 -4.37 -24.85 -13.15
N LYS A 241 -3.77 -24.59 -14.32
CA LYS A 241 -4.44 -24.72 -15.62
C LYS A 241 -4.78 -26.16 -15.99
N ASP A 242 -4.14 -27.11 -15.32
CA ASP A 242 -4.36 -28.54 -15.51
C ASP A 242 -5.32 -29.11 -14.45
N GLY A 243 -5.85 -28.26 -13.56
CA GLY A 243 -6.82 -28.63 -12.53
C GLY A 243 -6.28 -28.70 -11.10
N GLY A 244 -4.97 -28.48 -10.87
CA GLY A 244 -4.39 -28.47 -9.52
C GLY A 244 -4.59 -27.13 -8.82
N LEU A 245 -5.78 -26.89 -8.29
CA LEU A 245 -6.24 -25.60 -7.74
C LEU A 245 -5.56 -25.27 -6.40
N ASN A 246 -5.39 -26.26 -5.52
CA ASN A 246 -4.78 -26.06 -4.19
C ASN A 246 -3.24 -26.15 -4.17
N LYS A 247 -2.63 -26.48 -5.32
CA LYS A 247 -1.18 -26.67 -5.50
C LYS A 247 -0.52 -27.66 -4.51
N ASP A 248 -1.23 -28.70 -4.08
CA ASP A 248 -0.64 -29.75 -3.23
C ASP A 248 0.17 -30.82 -4.01
N GLY A 249 0.28 -30.65 -5.33
CA GLY A 249 1.15 -31.40 -6.23
C GLY A 249 0.49 -32.58 -6.92
N ILE A 250 -0.80 -32.82 -6.67
CA ILE A 250 -1.63 -33.82 -7.33
C ILE A 250 -2.98 -33.20 -7.72
N VAL A 251 -3.60 -33.71 -8.78
CA VAL A 251 -4.99 -33.36 -9.11
C VAL A 251 -5.91 -34.43 -8.52
N ASP A 252 -6.74 -34.08 -7.53
CA ASP A 252 -7.56 -35.05 -6.80
C ASP A 252 -8.98 -34.56 -6.44
N GLU A 253 -9.65 -35.24 -5.51
CA GLU A 253 -10.99 -34.87 -5.06
C GLU A 253 -11.04 -33.43 -4.57
N LYS A 254 -10.02 -32.94 -3.85
CA LYS A 254 -10.04 -31.59 -3.27
C LYS A 254 -10.21 -30.53 -4.36
N ASP A 255 -9.55 -30.71 -5.50
CA ASP A 255 -9.64 -29.77 -6.62
C ASP A 255 -11.06 -29.72 -7.20
N ILE A 256 -11.65 -30.87 -7.51
CA ILE A 256 -12.98 -30.89 -8.13
C ILE A 256 -14.08 -30.42 -7.16
N ARG A 257 -13.87 -30.54 -5.85
CA ARG A 257 -14.80 -30.00 -4.84
C ARG A 257 -14.86 -28.47 -4.84
N PHE A 258 -13.81 -27.76 -5.28
CA PHE A 258 -13.90 -26.31 -5.45
C PHE A 258 -14.83 -25.93 -6.60
N VAL A 259 -14.73 -26.64 -7.74
CA VAL A 259 -15.64 -26.46 -8.87
C VAL A 259 -17.08 -26.80 -8.47
N GLU A 260 -17.29 -27.89 -7.73
CA GLU A 260 -18.61 -28.27 -7.24
C GLU A 260 -19.22 -27.22 -6.30
N LYS A 261 -18.46 -26.75 -5.30
CA LYS A 261 -18.90 -25.72 -4.36
C LYS A 261 -19.32 -24.44 -5.07
N ASN A 262 -18.60 -24.07 -6.13
CA ASN A 262 -18.75 -22.79 -6.81
C ASN A 262 -19.37 -22.91 -8.22
N PHE A 263 -20.05 -24.01 -8.51
CA PHE A 263 -20.57 -24.30 -9.84
C PHE A 263 -21.57 -23.23 -10.31
N LEU A 264 -21.48 -22.85 -11.59
CA LEU A 264 -22.26 -21.79 -12.24
C LEU A 264 -22.05 -20.38 -11.68
N LYS A 265 -20.98 -20.15 -10.90
CA LYS A 265 -20.60 -18.80 -10.48
C LYS A 265 -19.93 -18.06 -11.64
N LYS A 266 -20.10 -16.75 -11.64
CA LYS A 266 -19.57 -15.83 -12.65
C LYS A 266 -18.81 -14.71 -11.96
N GLY A 267 -17.60 -14.42 -12.43
CA GLY A 267 -16.76 -13.35 -11.89
C GLY A 267 -17.32 -11.95 -12.17
N PRO A 268 -16.96 -10.95 -11.34
CA PRO A 268 -17.41 -9.57 -11.50
C PRO A 268 -16.83 -8.85 -12.73
N ASP A 269 -15.77 -9.43 -13.32
CA ASP A 269 -15.02 -8.96 -14.48
C ASP A 269 -15.26 -9.81 -15.74
N ALA A 270 -16.20 -10.77 -15.68
CA ALA A 270 -16.67 -11.53 -16.83
C ALA A 270 -17.51 -10.66 -17.77
N PHE A 271 -17.41 -10.90 -19.08
CA PHE A 271 -18.24 -10.20 -20.06
C PHE A 271 -19.72 -10.48 -19.81
N LYS A 272 -20.59 -9.51 -20.10
CA LYS A 272 -22.04 -9.69 -19.95
C LYS A 272 -22.57 -10.90 -20.72
N SER A 273 -22.00 -11.19 -21.90
CA SER A 273 -22.35 -12.32 -22.76
C SER A 273 -21.82 -13.68 -22.30
N GLN A 274 -20.87 -13.73 -21.37
CA GLN A 274 -20.38 -15.01 -20.83
C GLN A 274 -21.42 -15.59 -19.87
N THR A 275 -21.86 -16.81 -20.15
CA THR A 275 -22.82 -17.55 -19.32
C THR A 275 -22.20 -18.89 -18.97
N PRO A 276 -22.17 -19.28 -17.69
CA PRO A 276 -21.69 -20.59 -17.27
C PRO A 276 -22.45 -21.72 -17.97
N VAL A 277 -21.72 -22.75 -18.38
CA VAL A 277 -22.28 -23.94 -19.04
C VAL A 277 -22.54 -25.05 -18.02
N GLU A 278 -23.78 -25.49 -17.90
CA GLU A 278 -24.20 -26.52 -16.93
C GLU A 278 -23.85 -27.96 -17.34
N LYS A 279 -23.81 -28.23 -18.65
CA LYS A 279 -23.59 -29.57 -19.21
C LYS A 279 -22.84 -29.53 -20.52
N SER A 280 -22.10 -30.59 -20.78
CA SER A 280 -21.37 -30.80 -22.03
C SER A 280 -21.76 -32.15 -22.65
N LYS A 281 -21.03 -32.58 -23.68
CA LYS A 281 -21.14 -33.94 -24.22
C LYS A 281 -20.73 -35.01 -23.20
N SER A 282 -19.91 -34.64 -22.20
CA SER A 282 -19.43 -35.54 -21.15
C SER A 282 -20.47 -35.78 -20.04
N GLY A 283 -21.57 -35.01 -20.06
CA GLY A 283 -22.68 -35.08 -19.11
C GLY A 283 -22.78 -33.83 -18.23
N THR A 284 -23.39 -34.01 -17.07
CA THR A 284 -23.46 -33.02 -15.98
C THR A 284 -22.26 -33.15 -15.04
N LEU A 285 -22.08 -32.16 -14.14
CA LEU A 285 -21.06 -32.26 -13.09
C LEU A 285 -21.23 -33.54 -12.24
N ALA A 286 -22.48 -33.91 -11.92
CA ALA A 286 -22.77 -35.12 -11.17
C ALA A 286 -22.33 -36.40 -11.91
N ASP A 287 -22.41 -36.42 -13.24
CA ASP A 287 -21.94 -37.54 -14.05
C ASP A 287 -20.41 -37.64 -14.05
N ILE A 288 -19.71 -36.49 -14.09
CA ILE A 288 -18.25 -36.42 -13.97
C ILE A 288 -17.81 -36.95 -12.60
N LEU A 289 -18.42 -36.46 -11.51
CA LEU A 289 -18.10 -36.90 -10.16
C LEU A 289 -18.29 -38.42 -9.99
N LYS A 290 -19.41 -38.97 -10.48
CA LYS A 290 -19.65 -40.42 -10.45
C LYS A 290 -18.59 -41.21 -11.21
N LYS A 291 -18.15 -40.74 -12.38
CA LYS A 291 -17.07 -41.37 -13.16
C LYS A 291 -15.74 -41.39 -12.40
N LEU A 292 -15.50 -40.41 -11.55
CA LEU A 292 -14.33 -40.34 -10.65
C LEU A 292 -14.52 -41.15 -9.36
N GLY A 293 -15.65 -41.84 -9.18
CA GLY A 293 -15.96 -42.59 -7.96
C GLY A 293 -16.42 -41.73 -6.79
N LEU A 294 -16.84 -40.48 -7.06
CA LEU A 294 -17.24 -39.51 -6.06
C LEU A 294 -18.77 -39.34 -6.01
N THR A 295 -19.30 -39.18 -4.81
CA THR A 295 -20.70 -38.78 -4.60
C THR A 295 -20.82 -37.26 -4.61
N PRO A 296 -21.79 -36.67 -5.31
CA PRO A 296 -22.05 -35.22 -5.24
C PRO A 296 -22.36 -34.76 -3.81
N LYS A 297 -21.77 -33.64 -3.40
CA LYS A 297 -22.06 -32.97 -2.12
C LYS A 297 -23.12 -31.90 -2.38
N LYS A 298 -24.08 -31.80 -1.44
CA LYS A 298 -25.10 -30.74 -1.45
C LYS A 298 -24.54 -29.46 -0.85
#